data_AF-A0A7U9S909-F1
#
_entry.id   AF-A0A7U9S909-F1
#
_cell.length_a   1.000
_cell.length_b   1.000
_cell.length_c   1.000
_cell.angle_alpha   90.00
_cell.angle_beta   90.00
_cell.angle_gamma   90.00
#
_symmetry.space_group_name_H-M   'P 1'
#
loop_
_entity.id
_entity.type
_entity.pdbx_description
1 polymer ?
#
loop_
_entity_poly.entity_id
_entity_poly.type
_entity_poly.pdbx_seq_one_letter_code
_entity_poly.pdbx_strand_id
1 'polypeptide(L)'
;MFGDMIRKLRTAHSLNQVQLAGKLGVSKQTVSNWENNNILPSIDMLVKTAEFFSVSTDYLLELDDRRYIEVTGLTDAQLAHVQQIIFDISGGLK
;
A
#
# COMPACT_ATOMS: atom_id res chain seq x y z
N MET A 1 6.08 3.78 11.78
CA MET A 1 7.30 4.00 10.97
C MET A 1 7.21 3.18 9.69
N PHE A 2 7.95 3.53 8.62
CA PHE A 2 7.91 2.83 7.32
C PHE A 2 7.92 1.28 7.43
N GLY A 3 8.78 0.72 8.28
CA GLY A 3 8.85 -0.74 8.49
C GLY A 3 7.54 -1.37 9.01
N ASP A 4 6.81 -0.66 9.86
CA ASP A 4 5.51 -1.11 10.38
C ASP A 4 4.45 -1.10 9.27
N MET A 5 4.48 -0.08 8.40
CA MET A 5 3.58 0.01 7.26
C MET A 5 3.80 -1.12 6.26
N ILE A 6 5.06 -1.45 5.95
CA ILE A 6 5.39 -2.60 5.10
C ILE A 6 4.90 -3.90 5.72
N ARG A 7 5.15 -4.13 7.02
CA ARG A 7 4.70 -5.34 7.71
C ARG A 7 3.18 -5.47 7.65
N LYS A 8 2.46 -4.38 7.96
CA LYS A 8 0.99 -4.31 7.94
C LYS A 8 0.43 -4.67 6.56
N LEU A 9 0.90 -4.02 5.50
CA LEU A 9 0.44 -4.28 4.14
C LEU A 9 0.77 -5.71 3.70
N ARG A 10 2.00 -6.18 3.97
CA ARG A 10 2.40 -7.55 3.68
C ARG A 10 1.46 -8.57 4.33
N THR A 11 1.14 -8.39 5.61
CA THR A 11 0.24 -9.32 6.33
C THR A 11 -1.20 -9.22 5.85
N ALA A 12 -1.68 -8.03 5.47
CA ALA A 12 -3.02 -7.86 4.90
C ALA A 12 -3.19 -8.61 3.57
N HIS A 13 -2.11 -8.75 2.80
CA HIS A 13 -2.06 -9.56 1.58
C HIS A 13 -1.72 -11.04 1.83
N SER A 14 -1.66 -11.48 3.10
CA SER A 14 -1.32 -12.87 3.48
C SER A 14 0.04 -13.35 2.95
N LEU A 15 1.02 -12.45 2.84
CA LEU A 15 2.37 -12.76 2.37
C LEU A 15 3.35 -12.93 3.54
N ASN A 16 4.30 -13.87 3.40
CA ASN A 16 5.50 -13.92 4.24
C ASN A 16 6.64 -13.06 3.63
N GLN A 17 7.72 -12.83 4.39
CA GLN A 17 8.83 -11.96 3.94
C GLN A 17 9.53 -12.48 2.67
N VAL A 18 9.62 -13.80 2.48
CA VAL A 18 10.21 -14.41 1.28
C VAL A 18 9.34 -14.14 0.06
N GLN A 19 8.02 -14.29 0.20
CA GLN A 19 7.07 -14.05 -0.88
C GLN A 19 7.05 -12.57 -1.30
N LEU A 20 7.02 -11.63 -0.34
CA LEU A 20 7.11 -10.21 -0.66
C LEU A 20 8.44 -9.88 -1.35
N ALA A 21 9.55 -10.42 -0.86
CA ALA A 21 10.86 -10.23 -1.47
C ALA A 21 10.87 -10.72 -2.93
N GLY A 22 10.28 -11.88 -3.21
CA GLY A 22 10.13 -12.40 -4.55
C GLY A 22 9.28 -11.50 -5.46
N LYS A 23 8.18 -10.92 -4.95
CA LYS A 23 7.35 -9.97 -5.71
C LYS A 23 8.07 -8.65 -6.02
N LEU A 24 8.89 -8.17 -5.09
CA LEU A 24 9.64 -6.92 -5.25
C LEU A 24 11.00 -7.12 -5.95
N GLY A 25 11.42 -8.36 -6.19
CA GLY A 25 12.72 -8.67 -6.82
C GLY A 25 13.92 -8.33 -5.92
N VAL A 26 13.77 -8.53 -4.61
CA VAL A 26 14.82 -8.29 -3.60
C VAL A 26 15.06 -9.54 -2.76
N SER A 27 16.05 -9.51 -1.87
CA SER A 27 16.29 -10.60 -0.93
C SER A 27 15.32 -10.56 0.26
N LYS A 28 15.06 -11.71 0.90
CA LYS A 28 14.31 -11.77 2.17
C LYS A 28 14.96 -10.91 3.25
N GLN A 29 16.29 -10.84 3.27
CA GLN A 29 17.02 -10.02 4.25
C GLN A 29 16.73 -8.52 4.05
N THR A 30 16.59 -8.08 2.80
CA THR A 30 16.22 -6.70 2.46
C THR A 30 14.86 -6.34 3.06
N VAL A 31 13.83 -7.17 2.85
CA VAL A 31 12.50 -6.96 3.45
C VAL A 31 12.56 -6.98 4.98
N SER A 32 13.32 -7.91 5.56
CA SER A 32 13.53 -7.98 7.01
C SER A 32 14.21 -6.71 7.55
N ASN A 33 15.16 -6.13 6.83
CA ASN A 33 15.82 -4.90 7.25
C ASN A 33 14.87 -3.70 7.21
N TRP A 34 14.00 -3.62 6.20
CA TRP A 34 12.98 -2.57 6.14
C TRP A 34 11.97 -2.69 7.29
N GLU A 35 11.42 -3.88 7.52
CA GLU A 35 10.40 -4.09 8.57
C GLU A 35 10.93 -3.89 9.99
N ASN A 36 12.24 -4.01 10.20
CA ASN A 36 12.90 -3.74 11.47
C ASN A 36 13.50 -2.33 11.55
N ASN A 37 13.25 -1.47 10.55
CA ASN A 37 13.81 -0.11 10.45
C ASN A 37 15.35 -0.05 10.48
N ASN A 38 16.04 -1.14 10.11
CA ASN A 38 17.50 -1.19 10.05
C ASN A 38 18.05 -0.39 8.86
N ILE A 39 17.32 -0.42 7.75
CA ILE A 39 17.68 0.23 6.48
C ILE A 39 16.39 0.75 5.85
N LEU A 40 16.44 1.90 5.18
CA LEU A 40 15.33 2.42 4.36
C LEU A 40 15.46 1.93 2.90
N PRO A 41 14.34 1.75 2.17
CA PRO A 41 14.40 1.45 0.74
C PRO A 41 15.02 2.61 -0.04
N SER A 42 15.54 2.33 -1.23
CA SER A 42 15.80 3.40 -2.21
C SER A 42 14.48 4.04 -2.66
N ILE A 43 14.56 5.22 -3.27
CA ILE A 43 13.38 5.90 -3.84
C ILE A 43 12.67 5.00 -4.86
N ASP A 44 13.41 4.38 -5.77
CA ASP A 44 12.83 3.47 -6.77
C ASP A 44 12.08 2.30 -6.12
N MET A 45 12.63 1.77 -5.01
CA MET A 45 12.02 0.67 -4.31
C MET A 45 10.81 1.11 -3.47
N LEU A 46 10.82 2.34 -2.94
CA LEU A 46 9.66 2.95 -2.31
C LEU A 46 8.51 3.06 -3.32
N VAL A 47 8.77 3.59 -4.52
CA VAL A 47 7.78 3.72 -5.60
C VAL A 47 7.26 2.34 -6.02
N LYS A 48 8.14 1.39 -6.29
CA LYS A 48 7.76 0.02 -6.67
C LYS A 48 6.90 -0.67 -5.59
N THR A 49 7.21 -0.42 -4.32
CA THR A 49 6.44 -0.97 -3.20
C THR A 49 5.06 -0.32 -3.10
N ALA A 50 4.98 1.00 -3.33
CA ALA A 50 3.73 1.74 -3.37
C ALA A 50 2.82 1.21 -4.49
N GLU A 51 3.35 1.03 -5.69
CA GLU A 51 2.63 0.42 -6.83
C GLU A 51 2.15 -1.00 -6.54
N PHE A 52 3.03 -1.85 -5.98
CA PHE A 52 2.70 -3.24 -5.65
C PHE A 52 1.52 -3.36 -4.68
N PHE A 53 1.48 -2.49 -3.67
CA PHE A 53 0.39 -2.44 -2.70
C PHE A 53 -0.77 -1.54 -3.10
N SER A 54 -0.68 -0.87 -4.27
CA SER A 54 -1.67 0.10 -4.74
C SER A 54 -1.99 1.19 -3.70
N VAL A 55 -0.93 1.79 -3.15
CA VAL A 55 -0.98 2.90 -2.18
C VAL A 55 -0.04 4.02 -2.62
N SER A 56 -0.18 5.21 -2.04
CA SER A 56 0.78 6.30 -2.27
C SER A 56 2.07 6.10 -1.47
N THR A 57 3.16 6.75 -1.90
CA THR A 57 4.39 6.84 -1.12
C THR A 57 4.17 7.58 0.20
N ASP A 58 3.30 8.60 0.20
CA ASP A 58 2.96 9.38 1.40
C ASP A 58 2.30 8.51 2.47
N TYR A 59 1.45 7.57 2.05
CA TYR A 59 0.86 6.57 2.92
C TYR A 59 1.91 5.62 3.51
N LEU A 60 2.87 5.16 2.69
CA LEU A 60 3.97 4.32 3.16
C LEU A 60 4.90 5.05 4.14
N LEU A 61 5.10 6.35 3.94
CA LEU A 61 5.94 7.22 4.75
C LEU A 61 5.20 7.83 5.95
N GLU A 62 3.92 7.49 6.16
CA GLU A 62 3.09 8.02 7.24
C GLU A 62 2.95 9.56 7.22
N LEU A 63 3.04 10.17 6.03
CA LEU A 63 2.84 11.61 5.81
C LEU A 63 1.37 11.97 5.61
N ASP A 64 0.55 10.98 5.24
CA ASP A 64 -0.90 11.10 5.08
C ASP A 64 -1.58 9.84 5.63
N ASP A 65 -2.52 10.00 6.56
CA ASP A 65 -3.26 8.91 7.19
C ASP A 65 -4.57 8.59 6.46
N ARG A 66 -4.99 9.44 5.51
CA ARG A 66 -6.15 9.22 4.66
C ARG A 66 -5.98 7.93 3.87
N ARG A 67 -7.07 7.16 3.79
CA ARG A 67 -7.12 5.92 3.00
C ARG A 67 -7.67 6.26 1.63
N TYR A 68 -6.87 6.04 0.61
CA TYR A 68 -7.26 6.16 -0.79
C TYR A 68 -7.52 4.78 -1.38
N ILE A 69 -8.39 4.74 -2.37
CA ILE A 69 -8.55 3.59 -3.26
C ILE A 69 -7.84 3.96 -4.55
N GLU A 70 -6.94 3.10 -5.02
CA GLU A 70 -6.36 3.25 -6.36
C GLU A 70 -7.46 3.03 -7.40
N VAL A 71 -7.63 4.01 -8.28
CA VAL A 71 -8.70 4.06 -9.27
C VAL A 71 -8.20 4.30 -10.69
N THR A 72 -6.88 4.25 -10.89
CA THR A 72 -6.26 4.37 -12.21
C THR A 72 -6.88 3.35 -13.17
N GLY A 73 -7.29 3.84 -14.34
CA GLY A 73 -7.96 3.03 -15.38
C GLY A 73 -9.49 3.02 -15.28
N LEU A 74 -10.08 3.64 -14.25
CA LEU A 74 -11.53 3.87 -14.20
C LEU A 74 -11.92 5.16 -14.93
N THR A 75 -13.07 5.12 -15.60
CA THR A 75 -13.73 6.30 -16.17
C THR A 75 -14.51 7.07 -15.10
N ASP A 76 -14.84 8.33 -15.38
CA ASP A 76 -15.65 9.17 -14.48
C ASP A 76 -17.00 8.52 -14.13
N ALA A 77 -17.63 7.82 -15.07
CA ALA A 77 -18.88 7.11 -14.82
C ALA A 77 -18.69 5.94 -13.84
N GLN A 78 -17.61 5.16 -14.00
CA GLN A 78 -17.29 4.07 -13.08
C GLN A 78 -16.92 4.59 -11.69
N LEU A 79 -16.19 5.70 -11.61
CA LEU A 79 -15.87 6.38 -10.36
C LEU A 79 -17.15 6.83 -9.63
N ALA A 80 -18.11 7.43 -10.33
CA ALA A 80 -19.39 7.81 -9.76
C ALA A 80 -20.14 6.60 -9.17
N HIS A 81 -20.10 5.45 -9.84
CA HIS A 81 -20.68 4.21 -9.30
C HIS A 81 -19.97 3.71 -8.04
N VAL A 82 -18.63 3.72 -8.02
CA VAL A 82 -17.86 3.34 -6.82
C VAL A 82 -18.16 4.29 -5.66
N GLN A 83 -18.28 5.60 -5.93
CA GLN A 83 -18.66 6.59 -4.93
C GLN A 83 -20.05 6.30 -4.35
N GLN A 84 -21.02 5.89 -5.18
CA GLN A 84 -22.34 5.50 -4.69
C GLN A 84 -22.28 4.27 -3.76
N ILE A 85 -21.48 3.26 -4.12
CA ILE A 85 -21.28 2.08 -3.25
C ILE A 85 -20.67 2.50 -1.91
N ILE A 86 -19.64 3.35 -1.92
CA ILE A 86 -19.02 3.87 -0.69
C ILE A 86 -20.06 4.64 0.14
N PHE A 87 -20.86 5.49 -0.49
CA PHE A 87 -21.92 6.25 0.16
C PHE A 87 -22.92 5.32 0.85
N ASP A 88 -23.39 4.29 0.15
CA ASP A 88 -24.35 3.31 0.67
C ASP A 88 -23.77 2.53 1.86
N ILE A 89 -22.51 2.07 1.76
CA ILE A 89 -21.80 1.37 2.85
C ILE A 89 -21.62 2.28 4.07
N SER A 90 -21.30 3.55 3.85
CA SER A 90 -21.13 4.54 4.92
C SER A 90 -22.43 4.96 5.60
N GLY A 91 -23.57 4.44 5.14
CA GLY A 91 -24.89 4.69 5.73
C GLY A 91 -25.49 6.02 5.32
N GLY A 92 -25.00 6.62 4.24
CA GLY A 92 -25.48 7.87 3.62
C GLY A 92 -25.68 9.02 4.60
N LEU A 93 -24.68 9.93 4.72
CA LEU A 93 -24.70 11.16 5.53
C LEU A 93 -25.88 11.26 6.51
N LYS A 94 -25.75 10.62 7.68
CA LYS A 94 -26.52 11.02 8.86
C LYS A 94 -26.00 12.34 9.39
#